data_AF-A0AAJ0F1I8-F1
#
_entry.id   AF-A0AAJ0F1I8-F1
#
_cell.length_a   1.000
_cell.length_b   1.000
_cell.length_c   1.000
_cell.angle_alpha   90.00
_cell.angle_beta   90.00
_cell.angle_gamma   90.00
#
_symmetry.space_group_name_H-M   'P 1'
#
loop_
_entity.id
_entity.type
_entity.pdbx_description
1 polymer ?
#
loop_
_entity_poly.entity_id
_entity_poly.type
_entity_poly.pdbx_seq_one_letter_code
_entity_poly.pdbx_strand_id
1 'polypeptide(L)'
;MAEVPKPTNTTPTESLPAHRLPTDKDTNSPFWTERLPPLEEHTKKLFVEYARIPEDELQKHLEEARKKAWNDCPYPCIGLWLFLKLQLRNNKEFDEAVKRTQQGEKLLDFGCAIGQDLRSLAHSGSPPNSLYGIDLVPSFFSAGKSLFNDPSTPITFLQANALSSPPPLPEWHGQFSIITANYV
;
A
#
# COMPACT_ATOMS: atom_id res chain seq x y z
N MET A 1 -5.53 -59.28 17.43
CA MET A 1 -5.82 -57.87 17.79
C MET A 1 -4.51 -57.13 17.67
N ALA A 2 -4.37 -56.23 16.70
CA ALA A 2 -3.13 -55.49 16.46
C ALA A 2 -3.22 -54.12 17.16
N GLU A 3 -2.18 -53.78 17.92
CA GLU A 3 -2.06 -52.49 18.62
C GLU A 3 -1.98 -51.32 17.64
N VAL A 4 -2.73 -50.26 17.94
CA VAL A 4 -2.70 -48.98 17.24
C VAL A 4 -1.46 -48.20 17.70
N PRO A 5 -0.59 -47.69 16.81
CA PRO A 5 0.59 -46.94 17.23
C PRO A 5 0.17 -45.61 17.89
N LYS A 6 0.79 -45.28 19.02
CA LYS A 6 0.64 -43.94 19.63
C LYS A 6 1.22 -42.87 18.69
N PRO A 7 0.56 -41.72 18.57
CA PRO A 7 1.07 -40.62 17.77
C PRO A 7 2.39 -40.11 18.35
N THR A 8 3.41 -40.06 17.51
CA THR A 8 4.70 -39.45 17.78
C THR A 8 4.52 -37.95 17.95
N ASN A 9 5.02 -37.39 19.06
CA ASN A 9 5.15 -35.95 19.27
C ASN A 9 6.08 -35.35 18.20
N THR A 10 5.50 -34.88 17.10
CA THR A 10 6.16 -33.93 16.21
C THR A 10 5.96 -32.55 16.81
N THR A 11 7.04 -31.94 17.27
CA THR A 11 7.10 -30.52 17.63
C THR A 11 6.47 -29.71 16.50
N PRO A 12 5.50 -28.81 16.77
CA PRO A 12 4.94 -27.96 15.73
C PRO A 12 6.09 -27.18 15.11
N THR A 13 6.27 -27.31 13.80
CA THR A 13 7.05 -26.33 13.04
C THR A 13 6.43 -24.99 13.37
N GLU A 14 7.21 -24.04 13.91
CA GLU A 14 6.75 -22.67 14.14
C GLU A 14 6.30 -22.10 12.79
N SER A 15 5.02 -22.27 12.48
CA SER A 15 4.36 -21.62 11.37
C SER A 15 4.51 -20.12 11.60
N LEU A 16 5.24 -19.46 10.70
CA LEU A 16 5.30 -18.00 10.64
C LEU A 16 3.87 -17.48 10.75
N PRO A 17 3.56 -16.57 11.69
CA PRO A 17 2.20 -16.08 11.84
C PRO A 17 1.75 -15.46 10.51
N ALA A 18 0.53 -15.80 10.08
CA ALA A 18 -0.10 -15.27 8.87
C ALA A 18 -0.24 -13.73 8.87
N HIS A 19 0.10 -13.06 9.98
CA HIS A 19 0.05 -11.63 10.17
C HIS A 19 1.42 -11.09 10.64
N ARG A 20 1.97 -10.13 9.88
CA ARG A 20 3.11 -9.30 10.27
C ARG A 20 2.62 -8.19 11.19
N LEU A 21 3.32 -7.96 12.31
CA LEU A 21 3.05 -6.81 13.17
C LEU A 21 3.62 -5.54 12.54
N PRO A 22 3.01 -4.35 12.74
CA PRO A 22 3.51 -3.07 12.23
C PRO A 22 4.97 -2.75 12.60
N THR A 23 5.46 -3.37 13.67
CA THR A 23 6.81 -3.20 14.20
C THR A 23 7.80 -4.25 13.73
N ASP A 24 7.36 -5.28 12.98
CA ASP A 24 8.24 -6.34 12.49
C ASP A 24 9.20 -5.78 11.43
N LYS A 25 10.50 -6.06 11.61
CA LYS A 25 11.59 -5.66 10.73
C LYS A 25 12.40 -6.84 10.21
N ASP A 26 11.97 -8.08 10.47
CA ASP A 26 12.66 -9.26 9.97
C ASP A 26 12.49 -9.37 8.46
N THR A 27 13.61 -9.22 7.75
CA THR A 27 13.68 -9.32 6.30
C THR A 27 13.87 -10.76 5.82
N ASN A 28 14.18 -11.71 6.71
CA ASN A 28 14.24 -13.14 6.43
C ASN A 28 12.82 -13.72 6.39
N SER A 29 12.09 -13.39 5.33
CA SER A 29 10.66 -13.66 5.19
C SER A 29 10.35 -14.36 3.87
N PRO A 30 9.37 -15.28 3.83
CA PRO A 30 8.90 -15.88 2.57
C PRO A 30 8.20 -14.86 1.66
N PHE A 31 7.91 -13.66 2.15
CA PHE A 31 7.19 -12.62 1.40
C PHE A 31 8.11 -11.77 0.52
N TRP A 32 9.19 -12.33 -0.02
CA TRP A 32 10.10 -11.67 -0.95
C TRP A 32 10.16 -12.43 -2.28
N THR A 33 9.93 -11.70 -3.38
CA THR A 33 10.10 -12.23 -4.74
C THR A 33 11.12 -11.39 -5.49
N GLU A 34 12.18 -12.02 -6.00
CA GLU A 34 13.26 -11.33 -6.72
C GLU A 34 12.74 -10.56 -7.94
N ARG A 35 12.03 -11.27 -8.82
CA ARG A 35 11.65 -10.79 -10.15
C ARG A 35 10.54 -9.73 -10.09
N LEU A 36 10.79 -8.57 -10.72
CA LEU A 36 9.77 -7.58 -11.04
C LEU A 36 8.72 -8.20 -12.00
N PRO A 37 7.42 -8.23 -11.65
CA PRO A 37 6.39 -8.65 -12.59
C PRO A 37 6.26 -7.68 -13.77
N PRO A 38 5.70 -8.11 -14.92
CA PRO A 38 5.31 -7.19 -15.98
C PRO A 38 4.39 -6.11 -15.44
N LEU A 39 4.65 -4.86 -15.81
CA LEU A 39 3.83 -3.73 -15.41
C LEU A 39 2.60 -3.62 -16.32
N GLU A 40 1.44 -3.41 -15.71
CA GLU A 40 0.26 -2.97 -16.45
C GLU A 40 0.50 -1.56 -16.99
N GLU A 41 -0.11 -1.25 -18.14
CA GLU A 41 0.12 0.00 -18.85
C GLU A 41 -0.18 1.23 -18.00
N HIS A 42 -1.26 1.18 -17.20
CA HIS A 42 -1.61 2.28 -16.31
C HIS A 42 -0.62 2.45 -15.15
N THR A 43 -0.04 1.34 -14.64
CA THR A 43 0.97 1.38 -13.58
C THR A 43 2.26 1.98 -14.13
N LYS A 44 2.67 1.56 -15.33
CA LYS A 44 3.81 2.13 -16.03
C LYS A 44 3.63 3.64 -16.24
N LYS A 45 2.47 4.08 -16.75
CA LYS A 45 2.15 5.50 -16.92
C LYS A 45 2.17 6.28 -15.62
N LEU A 46 1.68 5.71 -14.52
CA LEU A 46 1.77 6.36 -13.21
C LEU A 46 3.23 6.68 -12.86
N PHE A 47 4.16 5.75 -13.04
CA PHE A 47 5.57 6.01 -12.73
C PHE A 47 6.24 6.97 -13.74
N VAL A 48 5.97 6.80 -15.04
CA VAL A 48 6.60 7.63 -16.08
C VAL A 48 6.05 9.06 -16.07
N GLU A 49 4.74 9.22 -15.98
CA GLU A 49 4.07 10.51 -16.15
C GLU A 49 3.89 11.26 -14.83
N TYR A 50 3.45 10.60 -13.75
CA TYR A 50 3.26 11.25 -12.45
C TYR A 50 4.57 11.35 -11.68
N ALA A 51 5.28 10.23 -11.51
CA ALA A 51 6.54 10.21 -10.74
C ALA A 51 7.75 10.74 -11.54
N ARG A 52 7.57 11.00 -12.85
CA ARG A 52 8.61 11.54 -13.74
C ARG A 52 9.87 10.66 -13.82
N ILE A 53 9.69 9.35 -13.75
CA ILE A 53 10.78 8.38 -13.87
C ILE A 53 10.95 8.01 -15.35
N PRO A 54 12.14 8.20 -15.96
CA PRO A 54 12.39 7.75 -17.33
C PRO A 54 12.12 6.25 -17.49
N GLU A 55 11.55 5.86 -18.63
CA GLU A 55 11.14 4.47 -18.87
C GLU A 55 12.33 3.49 -18.81
N ASP A 56 13.50 3.91 -19.28
CA ASP A 56 14.75 3.16 -19.26
C ASP A 56 15.37 3.04 -17.85
N GLU A 57 15.00 3.94 -16.93
CA GLU A 57 15.42 3.90 -15.52
C GLU A 57 14.38 3.23 -14.60
N LEU A 58 13.16 2.99 -15.09
CA LEU A 58 12.02 2.57 -14.28
C LEU A 58 12.27 1.27 -13.50
N GLN A 59 12.78 0.22 -14.16
CA GLN A 59 13.03 -1.05 -13.48
C GLN A 59 14.02 -0.88 -12.32
N LYS A 60 15.14 -0.21 -12.57
CA LYS A 60 16.18 0.04 -11.56
C LYS A 60 15.61 0.82 -10.38
N HIS A 61 14.86 1.88 -10.66
CA HIS A 61 14.22 2.70 -9.62
C HIS A 61 13.27 1.87 -8.74
N LEU A 62 12.41 1.05 -9.37
CA LEU A 62 11.46 0.20 -8.64
C LEU A 62 12.17 -0.82 -7.74
N GLU A 63 13.24 -1.46 -8.23
CA GLU A 63 14.04 -2.42 -7.46
C GLU A 63 14.75 -1.75 -6.27
N GLU A 64 15.39 -0.60 -6.48
CA GLU A 64 16.09 0.15 -5.45
C GLU A 64 15.14 0.70 -4.38
N ALA A 65 14.05 1.34 -4.82
CA ALA A 65 13.04 1.89 -3.92
C ALA A 65 12.34 0.79 -3.11
N ARG A 66 12.00 -0.34 -3.73
CA ARG A 66 11.44 -1.51 -3.02
C ARG A 66 12.42 -2.05 -1.99
N LYS A 67 13.68 -2.24 -2.35
CA LYS A 67 14.70 -2.76 -1.42
C LYS A 67 14.86 -1.84 -0.21
N LYS A 68 14.85 -0.52 -0.43
CA LYS A 68 14.86 0.47 0.64
C LYS A 68 13.62 0.35 1.53
N ALA A 69 12.43 0.31 0.94
CA ALA A 69 11.17 0.15 1.67
C ALA A 69 11.14 -1.14 2.49
N TRP A 70 11.65 -2.25 1.94
CA TRP A 70 11.70 -3.55 2.61
C TRP A 70 12.55 -3.52 3.87
N ASN A 71 13.66 -2.78 3.88
CA ASN A 71 14.51 -2.66 5.07
C ASN A 71 13.82 -1.91 6.22
N ASP A 72 12.88 -1.00 5.91
CA ASP A 72 12.17 -0.18 6.89
C ASP A 72 10.82 -0.78 7.32
N CYS A 73 10.15 -1.47 6.39
CA CYS A 73 8.85 -2.11 6.56
C CYS A 73 8.75 -3.35 5.66
N PRO A 74 9.23 -4.52 6.09
CA PRO A 74 9.24 -5.73 5.27
C PRO A 74 7.84 -6.36 5.19
N TYR A 75 6.85 -5.63 4.71
CA TYR A 75 5.48 -6.12 4.58
C TYR A 75 5.27 -6.89 3.27
N PRO A 76 4.34 -7.86 3.23
CA PRO A 76 4.10 -8.64 2.02
C PRO A 76 3.76 -7.78 0.81
N CYS A 77 3.01 -6.69 0.99
CA CYS A 77 2.69 -5.76 -0.08
C CYS A 77 3.92 -5.13 -0.75
N ILE A 78 5.04 -5.00 -0.02
CA ILE A 78 6.34 -4.52 -0.53
C ILE A 78 7.09 -5.65 -1.23
N GLY A 79 7.38 -6.75 -0.52
CA GLY A 79 8.25 -7.80 -1.04
C GLY A 79 7.64 -8.64 -2.16
N LEU A 80 6.31 -8.68 -2.25
CA LEU A 80 5.55 -9.34 -3.33
C LEU A 80 5.11 -8.39 -4.44
N TRP A 81 5.63 -7.15 -4.48
CA TRP A 81 5.30 -6.15 -5.50
C TRP A 81 3.82 -5.75 -5.59
N LEU A 82 3.03 -5.96 -4.53
CA LEU A 82 1.58 -5.75 -4.62
C LEU A 82 1.22 -4.28 -4.76
N PHE A 83 2.09 -3.36 -4.32
CA PHE A 83 1.94 -1.93 -4.57
C PHE A 83 1.96 -1.52 -6.06
N LEU A 84 2.37 -2.42 -6.97
CA LEU A 84 2.29 -2.19 -8.41
C LEU A 84 0.88 -2.46 -8.98
N LYS A 85 0.00 -3.07 -8.18
CA LYS A 85 -1.39 -3.34 -8.54
C LYS A 85 -2.25 -2.18 -8.05
N LEU A 86 -2.75 -1.36 -8.98
CA LEU A 86 -3.62 -0.23 -8.65
C LEU A 86 -5.06 -0.71 -8.48
N GLN A 87 -5.34 -1.40 -7.37
CA GLN A 87 -6.61 -2.11 -7.17
C GLN A 87 -7.82 -1.17 -7.23
N LEU A 88 -7.70 0.05 -6.70
CA LEU A 88 -8.79 1.02 -6.75
C LEU A 88 -9.16 1.36 -8.21
N ARG A 89 -8.20 1.35 -9.14
CA ARG A 89 -8.44 1.58 -10.58
C ARG A 89 -9.32 0.51 -11.22
N ASN A 90 -9.35 -0.69 -10.65
CA ASN A 90 -10.19 -1.77 -11.15
C ASN A 90 -11.65 -1.69 -10.67
N ASN A 91 -11.95 -0.76 -9.75
CA ASN A 91 -13.31 -0.57 -9.26
C ASN A 91 -14.13 0.24 -10.27
N LYS A 92 -15.40 -0.14 -10.48
CA LYS A 92 -16.32 0.57 -11.38
C LYS A 92 -16.59 2.02 -10.95
N GLU A 93 -16.35 2.34 -9.68
CA GLU A 93 -16.50 3.66 -9.09
C GLU A 93 -15.26 4.56 -9.25
N PHE A 94 -14.15 4.06 -9.83
CA PHE A 94 -12.90 4.84 -9.93
C PHE A 94 -13.11 6.21 -10.58
N ASP A 95 -13.75 6.24 -11.76
CA ASP A 95 -13.98 7.49 -12.49
C ASP A 95 -14.94 8.43 -11.75
N GLU A 96 -15.91 7.89 -11.01
CA GLU A 96 -16.80 8.69 -10.18
C GLU A 96 -16.06 9.29 -8.98
N ALA A 97 -15.13 8.55 -8.37
CA ALA A 97 -14.29 9.08 -7.30
C ALA A 97 -13.41 10.23 -7.80
N VAL A 98 -12.82 10.10 -8.99
CA VAL A 98 -12.06 11.17 -9.64
C VAL A 98 -12.93 12.40 -9.87
N LYS A 99 -14.12 12.22 -10.47
CA LYS A 99 -15.05 13.31 -10.74
C LYS A 99 -15.53 14.03 -9.47
N ARG A 100 -15.91 13.29 -8.43
CA ARG A 100 -16.39 13.87 -7.17
C ARG A 100 -15.29 14.64 -6.43
N THR A 101 -14.06 14.13 -6.44
CA THR A 101 -12.91 14.85 -5.87
C THR A 101 -12.60 16.14 -6.64
N GLN A 102 -12.73 16.14 -7.97
CA GLN A 102 -12.65 17.38 -8.78
C GLN A 102 -13.76 18.40 -8.44
N GLN A 103 -14.90 17.95 -7.92
CA GLN A 103 -16.00 18.79 -7.46
C GLN A 103 -15.82 19.28 -6.01
N GLY A 104 -14.68 18.99 -5.37
CA GLY A 104 -14.35 19.45 -4.03
C GLY A 104 -14.68 18.46 -2.91
N GLU A 105 -15.16 17.27 -3.24
CA GLU A 105 -15.36 16.21 -2.25
C GLU A 105 -14.03 15.60 -1.79
N LYS A 106 -13.99 15.07 -0.56
CA LYS A 106 -12.79 14.46 0.02
C LYS A 106 -12.90 12.94 0.03
N LEU A 107 -11.78 12.29 -0.29
CA LEU A 107 -11.64 10.84 -0.28
C LEU A 107 -10.68 10.40 0.82
N LEU A 108 -11.07 9.36 1.55
CA LEU A 108 -10.22 8.63 2.50
C LEU A 108 -9.93 7.21 1.99
N ASP A 109 -8.66 6.86 1.85
CA ASP A 109 -8.20 5.50 1.60
C ASP A 109 -7.73 4.84 2.90
N PHE A 110 -8.41 3.78 3.28
CA PHE A 110 -8.24 3.07 4.54
C PHE A 110 -7.32 1.88 4.35
N GLY A 111 -6.19 1.86 5.07
CA GLY A 111 -5.12 0.89 4.81
C GLY A 111 -4.40 1.22 3.52
N CYS A 112 -4.01 2.49 3.35
CA CYS A 112 -3.50 3.00 2.08
C CYS A 112 -2.11 2.46 1.69
N ALA A 113 -1.46 1.69 2.58
CA ALA A 113 -0.08 1.25 2.43
C ALA A 113 0.83 2.41 1.99
N ILE A 114 1.56 2.25 0.89
CA ILE A 114 2.46 3.28 0.37
C ILE A 114 1.75 4.39 -0.43
N GLY A 115 0.42 4.33 -0.56
CA GLY A 115 -0.41 5.34 -1.22
C GLY A 115 -0.39 5.26 -2.74
N GLN A 116 -0.28 4.06 -3.32
CA GLN A 116 -0.28 3.85 -4.77
C GLN A 116 -1.62 4.23 -5.41
N ASP A 117 -2.74 3.88 -4.77
CA ASP A 117 -4.08 4.15 -5.31
C ASP A 117 -4.43 5.65 -5.22
N LEU A 118 -4.03 6.33 -4.15
CA LEU A 118 -4.16 7.79 -4.04
C LEU A 118 -3.37 8.53 -5.14
N ARG A 119 -2.17 8.06 -5.48
CA ARG A 119 -1.40 8.64 -6.59
C ARG A 119 -1.98 8.31 -7.95
N SER A 120 -2.59 7.13 -8.10
CA SER A 120 -3.38 6.77 -9.27
C SER A 120 -4.56 7.72 -9.49
N LEU A 121 -5.28 8.08 -8.42
CA LEU A 121 -6.33 9.10 -8.46
C LEU A 121 -5.78 10.48 -8.84
N ALA A 122 -4.68 10.90 -8.21
CA ALA A 122 -4.03 12.17 -8.51
C ALA A 122 -3.58 12.26 -9.98
N HIS A 123 -2.98 11.20 -10.51
CA HIS A 123 -2.60 11.09 -11.93
C HIS A 123 -3.82 11.15 -12.87
N SER A 124 -4.98 10.69 -12.40
CA SER A 124 -6.25 10.76 -13.15
C SER A 124 -6.97 12.10 -13.03
N GLY A 125 -6.41 13.05 -12.27
CA GLY A 125 -6.93 14.41 -12.16
C GLY A 125 -7.65 14.73 -10.86
N SER A 126 -7.64 13.86 -9.85
CA SER A 126 -8.07 14.23 -8.50
C SER A 126 -7.12 15.28 -7.90
N PRO A 127 -7.63 16.37 -7.30
CA PRO A 127 -6.79 17.32 -6.56
C PRO A 127 -6.05 16.61 -5.41
N PRO A 128 -4.70 16.62 -5.34
CA PRO A 128 -3.99 15.87 -4.30
C PRO A 128 -4.35 16.28 -2.87
N ASN A 129 -4.77 17.53 -2.64
CA ASN A 129 -5.21 18.03 -1.35
C ASN A 129 -6.62 17.56 -0.92
N SER A 130 -7.36 16.87 -1.80
CA SER A 130 -8.63 16.22 -1.46
C SER A 130 -8.46 14.73 -1.14
N LEU A 131 -7.21 14.23 -1.17
CA LEU A 131 -6.87 12.82 -1.00
C LEU A 131 -6.21 12.57 0.35
N TYR A 132 -6.76 11.62 1.09
CA TYR A 132 -6.33 11.28 2.44
C TYR A 132 -6.09 9.79 2.53
N GLY A 133 -5.01 9.38 3.18
CA GLY A 133 -4.65 7.98 3.41
C GLY A 133 -4.35 7.73 4.88
N ILE A 134 -4.84 6.62 5.41
CA ILE A 134 -4.48 6.14 6.74
C ILE A 134 -3.92 4.74 6.69
N ASP A 135 -2.92 4.49 7.53
CA ASP A 135 -2.35 3.17 7.74
C ASP A 135 -1.77 3.03 9.16
N LEU A 136 -1.51 1.80 9.60
CA LEU A 136 -0.87 1.52 10.88
C LEU A 136 0.64 1.79 10.85
N VAL A 137 1.26 1.65 9.67
CA VAL A 137 2.72 1.65 9.50
C VAL A 137 3.19 2.97 8.90
N PRO A 138 3.84 3.86 9.68
CA PRO A 138 4.22 5.19 9.20
C PRO A 138 5.36 5.16 8.16
N SER A 139 6.20 4.13 8.17
CA SER A 139 7.28 3.96 7.19
C SER A 139 6.77 3.71 5.77
N PHE A 140 5.51 3.29 5.59
CA PHE A 140 4.92 3.24 4.26
C PHE A 140 4.85 4.61 3.59
N PHE A 141 4.64 5.69 4.35
CA PHE A 141 4.47 7.02 3.78
C PHE A 141 5.80 7.54 3.21
N SER A 142 6.92 7.34 3.92
CA SER A 142 8.25 7.70 3.42
C SER A 142 8.71 6.78 2.27
N ALA A 143 8.36 5.49 2.33
CA ALA A 143 8.59 4.54 1.25
C ALA A 143 7.85 4.98 -0.02
N GLY A 144 6.56 5.31 0.08
CA GLY A 144 5.75 5.83 -1.01
C GLY A 144 6.33 7.10 -1.62
N LYS A 145 6.72 8.08 -0.79
CA LYS A 145 7.36 9.32 -1.27
C LYS A 145 8.65 9.06 -2.06
N SER A 146 9.45 8.08 -1.62
CA SER A 146 10.67 7.69 -2.34
C SER A 146 10.34 6.98 -3.65
N LEU A 147 9.38 6.05 -3.62
CA LEU A 147 8.98 5.25 -4.77
C LEU A 147 8.34 6.10 -5.88
N PHE A 148 7.50 7.07 -5.53
CA PHE A 148 6.79 7.91 -6.48
C PHE A 148 7.46 9.27 -6.72
N ASN A 149 8.69 9.45 -6.22
CA ASN A 149 9.50 10.64 -6.42
C ASN A 149 8.75 11.96 -6.07
N ASP A 150 7.94 11.94 -5.00
CA ASP A 150 7.04 13.03 -4.63
C ASP A 150 7.15 13.46 -3.15
N PRO A 151 8.34 13.90 -2.68
CA PRO A 151 8.60 14.18 -1.27
C PRO A 151 7.65 15.25 -0.66
N SER A 152 7.16 16.16 -1.50
CA SER A 152 6.27 17.26 -1.16
C SER A 152 4.84 17.07 -1.68
N THR A 153 4.38 15.82 -1.82
CA THR A 153 3.00 15.55 -2.25
C THR A 153 1.96 16.22 -1.31
N PRO A 154 0.91 16.89 -1.84
CA PRO A 154 -0.16 17.46 -1.03
C PRO A 154 -1.15 16.42 -0.47
N ILE A 155 -0.99 15.14 -0.82
CA ILE A 155 -1.78 14.03 -0.26
C ILE A 155 -1.52 13.97 1.25
N THR A 156 -2.59 13.88 2.04
CA THR A 156 -2.48 13.79 3.50
C THR A 156 -2.37 12.34 3.93
N PHE A 157 -1.25 11.95 4.52
CA PHE A 157 -1.05 10.63 5.13
C PHE A 157 -1.03 10.74 6.64
N LEU A 158 -1.74 9.84 7.33
CA LEU A 158 -1.80 9.83 8.78
C LEU A 158 -1.70 8.42 9.33
N GLN A 159 -0.83 8.22 10.33
CA GLN A 159 -0.78 6.97 11.06
C GLN A 159 -2.00 6.86 11.97
N ALA A 160 -2.82 5.84 11.79
CA ALA A 160 -4.00 5.62 12.63
C ALA A 160 -4.39 4.14 12.71
N ASN A 161 -4.77 3.70 13.91
CA ASN A 161 -5.53 2.46 14.07
C ASN A 161 -7.02 2.81 14.11
N ALA A 162 -7.67 2.82 12.96
CA ALA A 162 -9.08 3.23 12.87
C ALA A 162 -10.07 2.31 13.62
N LEU A 163 -9.61 1.18 14.17
CA LEU A 163 -10.39 0.32 15.06
C LEU A 163 -10.14 0.61 16.56
N SER A 164 -9.30 1.60 16.89
CA SER A 164 -9.04 1.97 18.29
C SER A 164 -10.23 2.68 18.94
N SER A 165 -10.33 2.54 20.27
CA SER A 165 -11.23 3.32 21.11
C SER A 165 -10.42 4.18 22.09
N PRO A 166 -10.60 5.52 22.13
CA PRO A 166 -11.52 6.30 21.29
C PRO A 166 -11.09 6.32 19.80
N PRO A 167 -12.00 6.73 18.88
CA PRO A 167 -11.66 6.83 17.46
C PRO A 167 -10.45 7.74 17.25
N PRO A 168 -9.47 7.35 16.41
CA PRO A 168 -8.21 8.07 16.29
C PRO A 168 -8.31 9.40 15.53
N LEU A 169 -9.45 9.68 14.90
CA LEU A 169 -9.62 10.77 13.93
C LEU A 169 -10.86 11.64 14.24
N PRO A 170 -10.98 12.22 15.45
CA PRO A 170 -12.16 13.01 15.82
C PRO A 170 -12.33 14.23 14.89
N GLU A 171 -11.23 14.86 14.45
CA GLU A 171 -11.26 16.01 13.54
C GLU A 171 -11.70 15.67 12.12
N TRP A 172 -11.59 14.40 11.72
CA TRP A 172 -11.99 13.96 10.38
C TRP A 172 -13.43 13.43 10.33
N HIS A 173 -14.13 13.43 11.47
CA HIS A 173 -15.50 12.95 11.54
C HIS A 173 -16.42 13.78 10.61
N GLY A 174 -17.17 13.10 9.76
CA GLY A 174 -18.08 13.72 8.78
C GLY A 174 -17.38 14.49 7.64
N GLN A 175 -16.06 14.38 7.49
CA GLN A 175 -15.31 15.12 6.46
C GLN A 175 -15.22 14.40 5.11
N PHE A 176 -15.49 13.09 5.07
CA PHE A 176 -15.34 12.27 3.87
C PHE A 176 -16.68 11.77 3.37
N SER A 177 -16.87 11.87 2.06
CA SER A 177 -18.04 11.38 1.34
C SER A 177 -17.69 10.20 0.42
N ILE A 178 -16.40 9.86 0.33
CA ILE A 178 -15.87 8.69 -0.38
C ILE A 178 -14.86 8.02 0.54
N ILE A 179 -15.05 6.72 0.79
CA ILE A 179 -14.13 5.90 1.58
C ILE A 179 -13.80 4.66 0.77
N THR A 180 -12.51 4.40 0.58
CA THR A 180 -12.00 3.21 -0.10
C THR A 180 -11.23 2.33 0.89
N ALA A 181 -11.27 1.02 0.67
CA ALA A 181 -10.49 0.05 1.42
C ALA A 181 -10.18 -1.09 0.46
N ASN A 182 -8.98 -1.07 -0.13
CA ASN A 182 -8.56 -2.05 -1.13
C ASN A 182 -7.45 -2.93 -0.56
N TYR A 183 -7.50 -4.22 -0.90
CA TYR A 183 -6.46 -5.16 -0.48
C TYR A 183 -5.19 -4.90 -1.30
N VAL A 184 -4.08 -4.62 -0.60
CA VAL A 184 -2.75 -4.50 -1.20
C VAL A 184 -1.98 -5.79 -1.00
#